data_AF-A0A920MUK8-F1
#
_entry.id   AF-A0A920MUK8-F1
#
_cell.length_a   1.000
_cell.length_b   1.000
_cell.length_c   1.000
_cell.angle_alpha   90.00
_cell.angle_beta   90.00
_cell.angle_gamma   90.00
#
_symmetry.space_group_name_H-M   'P 1'
#
loop_
_entity.id
_entity.type
_entity.pdbx_description
1 polymer ?
#
loop_
_entity_poly.entity_id
_entity_poly.type
_entity_poly.pdbx_seq_one_letter_code
_entity_poly.pdbx_strand_id
1 'polypeptide(L)' 'MSKESKQFKTGGQFLLNSILDTKIFSREDFSDDHRDIYNMVMDFNREKILANKDEIEKYDPEL' A
#
# COMPACT_ATOMS: atom_id res chain seq x y z
N MET A 1 15.30 -4.03 38.71
CA MET A 1 15.50 -3.15 37.54
C MET A 1 14.88 -3.82 36.33
N SER A 2 13.74 -3.34 35.85
CA SER A 2 13.12 -3.88 34.63
C SER A 2 14.00 -3.48 33.45
N LYS A 3 14.59 -4.46 32.76
CA LYS A 3 15.38 -4.23 31.56
C LYS A 3 14.37 -3.96 30.45
N GLU A 4 14.10 -2.69 30.14
CA GLU A 4 13.37 -2.33 28.93
C GLU A 4 14.13 -2.89 27.74
N SER A 5 13.70 -4.05 27.24
CA SER A 5 14.24 -4.61 26.01
C SER A 5 13.70 -3.74 24.89
N LYS A 6 14.55 -2.88 24.31
CA LYS A 6 14.21 -2.23 23.04
C LYS A 6 13.92 -3.33 22.03
N GLN A 7 12.63 -3.59 21.77
CA GLN A 7 12.21 -4.60 20.84
C GLN A 7 12.50 -4.07 19.44
N PHE A 8 13.68 -4.40 18.91
CA PHE A 8 14.07 -4.01 17.57
C PHE A 8 13.11 -4.69 16.58
N LYS A 9 12.41 -3.91 15.77
CA LYS A 9 11.58 -4.43 14.68
C LYS A 9 12.49 -4.78 13.50
N THR A 10 13.08 -5.96 13.56
CA THR A 10 13.91 -6.52 12.47
C THR A 10 13.11 -7.48 11.61
N GLY A 11 13.51 -7.63 10.34
CA GLY A 11 13.00 -8.70 9.50
C GLY A 11 13.28 -10.07 10.13
N GLY A 12 12.32 -11.00 10.07
CA GLY A 12 12.44 -12.35 10.64
C GLY A 12 12.09 -12.48 12.11
N GLN A 13 11.86 -11.37 12.84
CA GLN A 13 11.53 -11.42 14.27
C GLN A 13 10.22 -12.16 14.58
N PHE A 14 9.31 -12.25 13.61
CA PHE A 14 8.05 -12.99 13.72
C PHE A 14 8.24 -14.51 13.91
N LEU A 15 9.44 -15.05 13.65
CA LEU A 15 9.75 -16.47 13.90
C LEU A 15 9.97 -16.78 15.39
N LEU A 16 10.35 -15.77 16.17
CA LEU A 16 10.71 -15.92 17.58
C LEU A 16 9.64 -15.34 18.52
N ASN A 17 8.84 -14.40 18.03
CA ASN A 17 7.81 -13.72 18.80
C ASN A 17 6.41 -14.09 18.29
N SER A 18 5.43 -14.13 19.21
CA SER A 18 4.02 -14.27 18.85
C SER A 18 3.57 -13.12 17.95
N ILE A 19 2.87 -13.44 16.86
CA ILE A 19 2.27 -12.44 15.97
C ILE A 19 1.12 -11.69 16.64
N LEU A 20 0.48 -12.27 17.66
CA LEU A 20 -0.64 -11.66 18.38
C LEU A 20 -0.19 -10.45 19.21
N ASP A 21 1.08 -10.45 19.62
CA ASP A 21 1.70 -9.36 20.38
C ASP A 21 2.43 -8.35 19.47
N THR A 22 2.26 -8.48 18.16
CA THR A 22 2.94 -7.65 17.16
C THR A 22 1.95 -6.70 16.50
N LYS A 23 2.30 -5.40 16.45
CA LYS A 23 1.55 -4.43 15.63
C LYS A 23 1.81 -4.70 14.14
N ILE A 24 0.82 -5.25 13.46
CA ILE A 24 0.82 -5.50 12.02
C ILE A 24 0.14 -4.30 11.35
N PHE A 25 0.76 -3.74 10.30
CA PHE A 25 0.14 -2.71 9.47
C PHE A 25 -0.66 -3.39 8.36
N SER A 26 -1.94 -3.05 8.27
CA SER A 26 -2.94 -3.62 7.37
C SER A 26 -3.59 -2.52 6.52
N ARG A 27 -4.56 -2.87 5.66
CA ARG A 27 -5.27 -1.87 4.85
C ARG A 27 -6.16 -0.98 5.72
N GLU A 28 -6.66 -1.54 6.80
CA GLU A 28 -7.50 -0.88 7.80
C GLU A 28 -6.73 0.24 8.51
N ASP A 29 -5.39 0.16 8.58
CA ASP A 29 -4.51 1.16 9.16
C ASP A 29 -4.15 2.32 8.22
N PHE A 30 -4.67 2.34 6.99
CA PHE A 30 -4.37 3.40 6.04
C PHE A 30 -4.85 4.76 6.55
N SER A 31 -3.99 5.77 6.46
CA SER A 31 -4.36 7.16 6.73
C SER A 31 -5.27 7.69 5.63
N ASP A 32 -5.88 8.84 5.88
CA ASP A 32 -6.69 9.53 4.89
C ASP A 32 -5.84 9.93 3.67
N ASP A 33 -4.60 10.39 3.86
CA ASP A 33 -3.67 10.65 2.75
C ASP A 33 -3.43 9.41 1.87
N HIS A 34 -3.27 8.21 2.45
CA HIS A 34 -3.13 6.98 1.67
C HIS A 34 -4.39 6.70 0.83
N ARG A 35 -5.58 6.97 1.39
CA ARG A 35 -6.87 6.79 0.71
C ARG A 35 -7.07 7.83 -0.39
N ASP A 36 -6.65 9.07 -0.17
CA ASP A 36 -6.77 10.15 -1.14
C ASP A 36 -5.89 9.89 -2.36
N ILE A 37 -4.64 9.43 -2.15
CA ILE A 37 -3.77 8.99 -3.25
C ILE A 37 -4.41 7.83 -4.02
N TYR A 38 -4.98 6.85 -3.30
CA TYR A 38 -5.67 5.73 -3.93
C TYR A 38 -6.85 6.21 -4.81
N ASN A 39 -7.70 7.09 -4.28
CA ASN A 39 -8.84 7.63 -5.01
C ASN A 39 -8.38 8.40 -6.25
N MET A 40 -7.40 9.30 -6.11
CA MET A 40 -6.83 10.06 -7.22
C MET A 40 -6.30 9.16 -8.35
N VAL A 41 -5.58 8.09 -8.01
CA VAL A 41 -5.06 7.13 -8.99
C VAL A 41 -6.19 6.34 -9.66
N MET A 42 -7.21 5.95 -8.89
CA MET A 42 -8.35 5.20 -9.42
C MET A 42 -9.22 6.04 -10.35
N ASP A 43 -9.42 7.32 -10.02
CA ASP A 43 -10.14 8.27 -10.87
C ASP A 43 -9.39 8.48 -12.18
N PHE A 44 -8.08 8.74 -12.12
CA PHE A 44 -7.25 8.83 -13.32
C PHE A 44 -7.31 7.55 -14.18
N ASN A 45 -7.22 6.38 -13.55
CA ASN A 45 -7.32 5.12 -14.27
C ASN A 45 -8.67 4.96 -14.97
N ARG A 46 -9.78 5.32 -14.33
CA ARG A 46 -11.12 5.23 -14.94
C ARG A 46 -11.31 6.22 -16.07
N GLU A 47 -10.92 7.47 -15.85
CA GLU A 47 -11.22 8.59 -16.76
C GLU A 47 -10.24 8.69 -17.94
N LYS A 48 -8.99 8.27 -17.76
CA LYS A 48 -7.93 8.42 -18.77
C LYS A 48 -7.49 7.09 -19.34
N ILE A 49 -7.11 6.13 -18.50
CA ILE A 49 -6.52 4.88 -18.99
C ILE A 49 -7.59 3.95 -19.56
N LEU A 50 -8.62 3.64 -18.77
CA LEU A 50 -9.68 2.72 -19.18
C LEU A 50 -10.52 3.28 -20.34
N ALA A 51 -10.78 4.58 -20.32
CA ALA A 51 -11.55 5.26 -21.37
C ALA A 51 -10.87 5.21 -22.74
N ASN A 52 -9.54 5.15 -22.79
CA ASN A 52 -8.74 5.14 -24.03
C ASN A 52 -8.00 3.80 -24.23
N LYS A 53 -8.50 2.73 -23.62
CA LYS A 53 -7.79 1.45 -23.56
C LYS A 53 -7.47 0.91 -24.96
N ASP A 54 -8.42 0.98 -25.88
CA ASP A 54 -8.28 0.38 -27.21
C ASP A 54 -7.25 1.15 -28.07
N GLU A 55 -7.14 2.46 -27.88
CA GLU A 55 -6.17 3.33 -28.55
C GLU A 55 -4.76 3.12 -27.97
N ILE A 56 -4.64 2.99 -26.64
CA ILE A 56 -3.39 2.62 -25.96
C ILE A 56 -2.89 1.28 -26.50
N GLU A 57 -3.77 0.27 -26.61
CA GLU A 57 -3.42 -1.06 -27.10
C GLU A 57 -3.01 -1.06 -28.58
N LYS A 58 -3.52 -0.11 -29.38
CA LYS A 58 -3.11 0.09 -30.78
C LYS A 58 -1.80 0.86 -30.92
N TYR A 59 -1.20 1.31 -29.81
CA TYR A 59 -0.02 2.18 -29.79
C TYR A 59 -0.23 3.46 -30.61
N ASP A 60 -1.43 4.05 -30.54
CA ASP A 60 -1.73 5.29 -31.24
C ASP A 60 -0.82 6.43 -30.71
N PRO A 61 0.08 7.00 -31.53
CA PRO A 61 1.03 8.01 -31.07
C PRO A 61 0.39 9.39 -30.80
N GLU A 62 -0.86 9.61 -31.22
CA GLU A 62 -1.57 10.88 -31.05
C GLU A 62 -2.47 10.92 -29.79
N LEU A 63 -2.38 9.89 -28.94
CA LEU A 63 -3.15 9.76 -27.71
C LEU A 63 -2.71 10.71 -26.59
#